data_AF-D8Q9W0-F1
#
_entry.id   AF-D8Q9W0-F1
#
_cell.length_a   1.000
_cell.length_b   1.000
_cell.length_c   1.000
_cell.angle_alpha   90.00
_cell.angle_beta   90.00
_cell.angle_gamma   90.00
#
_symmetry.space_group_name_H-M   'P 1'
#
loop_
_entity.id
_entity.type
_entity.pdbx_description
1 polymer ?
#
loop_
_entity_poly.entity_id
_entity_poly.type
_entity_poly.pdbx_seq_one_letter_code
_entity_poly.pdbx_strand_id
1 'polypeptide(L)'
;MSRYRDALNALSARTGAPISSLVISFGLLHEVTAIVPLVGVFYAARSFGLGERVVQAVIRDTNPSTTSEDSPTLAYVHRTFRDWVEQGDAWAERVGRRYGVFGFEKRAPGAAASASTDASASPSTDGSRPRITGDVANAVLAYGVTKAAAPLRVALSLYLSPAVARGVVIPITRTFVNVFRRRK
;
A
#
# COMPACT_ATOMS: atom_id res chain seq x y z
N MET A 1 -32.01 13.32 -1.65
CA MET A 1 -30.86 13.63 -2.55
C MET A 1 -30.47 15.11 -2.61
N SER A 2 -31.30 16.09 -2.19
CA SER A 2 -30.95 17.53 -2.25
C SER A 2 -29.79 17.92 -1.34
N ARG A 3 -29.82 17.52 -0.05
CA ARG A 3 -28.81 17.91 0.94
C ARG A 3 -27.36 17.56 0.59
N TYR A 4 -27.15 16.46 -0.13
CA TYR A 4 -25.82 16.06 -0.59
C TYR A 4 -25.30 16.99 -1.69
N ARG A 5 -26.15 17.38 -2.64
CA ARG A 5 -25.82 18.35 -3.68
C ARG A 5 -25.56 19.73 -3.09
N ASP A 6 -26.35 20.14 -2.09
CA ASP A 6 -26.19 21.41 -1.40
C ASP A 6 -24.84 21.48 -0.65
N ALA A 7 -24.46 20.40 0.04
CA ALA A 7 -23.17 20.29 0.72
C ALA A 7 -21.99 20.32 -0.28
N LEU A 8 -22.11 19.63 -1.42
CA LEU A 8 -21.09 19.65 -2.47
C LEU A 8 -20.96 21.03 -3.14
N ASN A 9 -22.08 21.71 -3.38
CA ASN A 9 -22.08 23.07 -3.93
C ASN A 9 -21.43 24.06 -2.96
N ALA A 10 -21.70 23.93 -1.65
CA ALA A 10 -21.02 24.72 -0.62
C ALA A 10 -19.51 24.45 -0.58
N LEU A 11 -19.09 23.19 -0.74
CA LEU A 11 -17.67 22.83 -0.81
C LEU A 11 -16.99 23.40 -2.05
N SER A 12 -17.65 23.34 -3.21
CA SER A 12 -17.19 23.93 -4.47
C SER A 12 -17.05 25.45 -4.36
N ALA A 13 -18.00 26.12 -3.71
CA ALA A 13 -17.96 27.56 -3.48
C ALA A 13 -16.80 27.97 -2.56
N ARG A 14 -16.55 27.22 -1.48
CA ARG A 14 -15.43 27.48 -0.55
C ARG A 14 -14.06 27.18 -1.15
N THR A 15 -13.97 26.15 -1.98
CA THR A 15 -12.71 25.72 -2.60
C THR A 15 -12.46 26.35 -3.97
N GLY A 16 -13.40 27.11 -4.53
CA GLY A 16 -13.22 27.82 -5.81
C GLY A 16 -12.85 26.91 -6.99
N ALA A 17 -13.10 25.59 -6.87
CA ALA A 17 -12.80 24.58 -7.87
C ALA A 17 -14.06 23.76 -8.14
N PRO A 18 -14.32 23.37 -9.40
CA PRO A 18 -15.48 22.55 -9.73
C PRO A 18 -15.37 21.16 -9.08
N ILE A 19 -16.50 20.61 -8.63
CA ILE A 19 -16.58 19.33 -7.87
C ILE A 19 -15.83 18.20 -8.59
N SER A 20 -15.97 18.09 -9.91
CA SER A 20 -15.27 17.05 -10.71
C SER A 20 -13.75 17.15 -10.61
N SER A 21 -13.19 18.37 -10.60
CA SER A 21 -11.75 18.60 -10.42
C SER A 21 -11.29 18.21 -9.01
N LEU A 22 -12.12 18.47 -7.99
CA LEU A 22 -11.84 18.10 -6.61
C LEU A 22 -11.78 16.58 -6.41
N VAL A 23 -12.73 15.85 -7.02
CA VAL A 23 -12.76 14.38 -6.98
C VAL A 23 -11.55 13.78 -7.71
N ILE A 24 -11.20 14.31 -8.89
CA ILE A 24 -10.02 13.86 -9.65
C ILE A 24 -8.74 14.14 -8.85
N SER A 25 -8.63 15.30 -8.22
CA SER A 25 -7.46 15.67 -7.42
C SER A 25 -7.33 14.81 -6.17
N PHE A 26 -8.45 14.54 -5.49
CA PHE A 26 -8.48 13.63 -4.36
C PHE A 26 -8.04 12.23 -4.77
N GLY A 27 -8.60 11.69 -5.86
CA GLY A 27 -8.21 10.38 -6.38
C GLY A 27 -6.73 10.30 -6.73
N LEU A 28 -6.22 11.26 -7.52
CA LEU A 28 -4.82 11.32 -7.89
C LEU A 28 -3.90 11.35 -6.67
N LEU A 29 -4.23 12.20 -5.69
CA LEU A 29 -3.43 12.35 -4.48
C LEU A 29 -3.52 11.12 -3.57
N HIS A 30 -4.69 10.48 -3.50
CA HIS A 30 -4.88 9.21 -2.81
C HIS A 30 -3.99 8.11 -3.39
N GLU A 31 -3.89 8.01 -4.71
CA GLU A 31 -3.03 7.04 -5.38
C GLU A 31 -1.54 7.32 -5.15
N VAL A 32 -1.11 8.57 -5.28
CA VAL A 32 0.29 8.95 -5.03
C VAL A 32 0.68 8.68 -3.58
N THR A 33 -0.20 9.00 -2.63
CA THR A 33 0.03 8.73 -1.20
C THR A 33 -0.14 7.25 -0.83
N ALA A 34 -0.60 6.39 -1.74
CA ALA A 34 -0.54 4.94 -1.59
C ALA A 34 0.79 4.35 -2.12
N ILE A 35 1.24 4.80 -3.29
CA ILE A 35 2.44 4.28 -3.97
C ILE A 35 3.72 4.77 -3.29
N VAL A 36 3.84 6.07 -3.03
CA VAL A 36 5.08 6.67 -2.51
C VAL A 36 5.47 6.08 -1.16
N PRO A 37 4.56 5.95 -0.16
CA PRO A 37 4.92 5.32 1.10
C PRO A 37 5.24 3.84 0.96
N LEU A 38 4.52 3.11 0.10
CA LEU A 38 4.78 1.68 -0.11
C LEU A 38 6.19 1.45 -0.66
N VAL A 39 6.54 2.17 -1.72
CA VAL A 39 7.86 2.07 -2.36
C VAL A 39 8.95 2.64 -1.45
N GLY A 40 8.70 3.79 -0.82
CA GLY A 40 9.64 4.45 0.09
C GLY A 40 9.99 3.59 1.30
N VAL A 41 8.98 3.01 1.97
CA VAL A 41 9.22 2.13 3.12
C VAL A 41 9.92 0.85 2.68
N PHE A 42 9.60 0.28 1.52
CA PHE A 42 10.30 -0.90 1.00
C PHE A 42 11.79 -0.63 0.81
N TYR A 43 12.15 0.45 0.10
CA TYR A 43 13.55 0.78 -0.15
C TYR A 43 14.29 1.23 1.12
N ALA A 44 13.61 1.91 2.05
CA ALA A 44 14.16 2.20 3.36
C ALA A 44 14.45 0.91 4.14
N ALA A 45 13.48 0.01 4.25
CA ALA A 45 13.65 -1.28 4.92
C ALA A 45 14.79 -2.11 4.29
N ARG A 46 14.87 -2.12 2.96
CA ARG A 46 15.92 -2.81 2.21
C ARG A 46 17.30 -2.20 2.43
N SER A 47 17.42 -0.87 2.40
CA SER A 47 18.70 -0.18 2.58
C SER A 47 19.25 -0.29 4.00
N PHE A 48 18.37 -0.27 5.01
CA PHE A 48 18.77 -0.39 6.41
C PHE A 48 18.74 -1.84 6.95
N GLY A 49 18.31 -2.82 6.14
CA GLY A 49 18.18 -4.21 6.56
C GLY A 49 17.16 -4.43 7.69
N LEU A 50 16.14 -3.56 7.78
CA LEU A 50 15.18 -3.53 8.88
C LEU A 50 14.03 -4.52 8.69
N GLY A 51 13.71 -4.92 7.45
CA GLY A 51 12.53 -5.75 7.18
C GLY A 51 12.53 -7.05 7.97
N GLU A 52 13.59 -7.84 7.85
CA GLU A 52 13.69 -9.13 8.55
C GLU A 52 13.70 -8.95 10.08
N ARG A 53 14.47 -7.97 10.59
CA ARG A 53 14.58 -7.73 12.04
C ARG A 53 13.28 -7.28 12.67
N VAL A 54 12.57 -6.35 12.03
CA VAL A 54 11.29 -5.84 12.53
C VAL A 54 10.22 -6.91 12.44
N VAL A 55 10.11 -7.61 11.30
CA VAL A 55 9.11 -8.68 11.13
C VAL A 55 9.37 -9.81 12.14
N GLN A 56 10.62 -10.25 12.32
CA GLN A 56 10.95 -11.28 13.30
C GLN A 56 10.76 -10.82 14.75
N ALA A 57 11.11 -9.58 15.09
CA ALA A 57 10.87 -9.03 16.43
C ALA A 57 9.38 -9.04 16.76
N VAL A 58 8.54 -8.54 15.85
CA VAL A 58 7.10 -8.49 16.10
C VAL A 58 6.48 -9.89 16.12
N ILE A 59 6.94 -10.82 15.28
CA ILE A 59 6.47 -12.22 15.32
C ILE A 59 6.93 -12.92 16.61
N ARG A 60 8.15 -12.65 17.11
CA ARG A 60 8.68 -13.23 18.36
C ARG A 60 7.98 -12.71 19.61
N ASP A 61 7.70 -11.41 19.68
CA ASP A 61 6.96 -10.78 20.79
C ASP A 61 5.49 -11.21 20.84
N THR A 62 4.99 -11.85 19.76
CA THR A 62 3.62 -12.38 19.66
C THR A 62 3.50 -13.80 20.26
N ASN A 63 4.54 -14.36 20.87
CA ASN A 63 4.39 -15.63 21.61
C ASN A 63 3.51 -15.38 22.86
N PRO A 64 2.39 -16.12 23.01
CA PRO A 64 1.39 -15.89 24.06
C PRO A 64 1.88 -16.18 25.48
N SER A 65 3.13 -16.65 25.65
CA SER A 65 3.73 -16.97 26.94
C SER A 65 4.44 -15.80 27.63
N THR A 66 4.58 -14.63 26.98
CA THR A 66 5.26 -13.46 27.56
C THR A 66 4.41 -12.19 27.64
N THR A 67 3.21 -12.17 27.07
CA THR A 67 2.30 -11.02 27.20
C THR A 67 1.54 -11.13 28.53
N SER A 68 2.09 -10.49 29.56
CA SER A 68 1.40 -10.25 30.83
C SER A 68 0.04 -9.58 30.60
N GLU A 69 -0.98 -10.05 31.29
CA GLU A 69 -2.41 -10.03 30.94
C GLU A 69 -3.18 -8.67 30.96
N ASP A 70 -2.58 -7.48 31.08
CA ASP A 70 -3.38 -6.32 31.57
C ASP A 70 -3.89 -5.29 30.54
N SER A 71 -3.71 -5.47 29.22
CA SER A 71 -4.18 -4.48 28.23
C SER A 71 -4.96 -5.07 27.05
N PRO A 72 -6.31 -4.99 27.05
CA PRO A 72 -7.14 -5.52 25.95
C PRO A 72 -6.89 -4.79 24.62
N THR A 73 -6.48 -3.52 24.66
CA THR A 73 -6.14 -2.74 23.47
C THR A 73 -4.85 -3.23 22.82
N LEU A 74 -3.83 -3.55 23.61
CA LEU A 74 -2.58 -4.09 23.12
C LEU A 74 -2.82 -5.46 22.44
N ALA A 75 -3.57 -6.35 23.08
CA ALA A 75 -3.93 -7.66 22.53
C ALA A 75 -4.72 -7.58 21.21
N TYR A 76 -5.57 -6.57 21.05
CA TYR A 76 -6.26 -6.28 19.79
C TYR A 76 -5.29 -5.81 18.70
N VAL A 77 -4.38 -4.88 19.04
CA VAL A 77 -3.35 -4.37 18.12
C VAL A 77 -2.43 -5.51 17.65
N HIS A 78 -1.98 -6.38 18.56
CA HIS A 78 -1.16 -7.54 18.22
C HIS A 78 -1.84 -8.49 17.23
N ARG A 79 -3.12 -8.82 17.45
CA ARG A 79 -3.91 -9.64 16.51
C ARG A 79 -4.03 -8.98 15.15
N THR A 80 -4.38 -7.70 15.13
CA THR A 80 -4.53 -6.92 13.90
C THR A 80 -3.21 -6.88 13.10
N PHE A 81 -2.09 -6.69 13.78
CA PHE A 81 -0.78 -6.68 13.14
C PHE A 81 -0.42 -8.03 12.55
N ARG A 82 -0.67 -9.12 13.29
CA ARG A 82 -0.45 -10.49 12.79
C ARG A 82 -1.25 -10.74 11.52
N ASP A 83 -2.53 -10.38 11.51
CA ASP A 83 -3.36 -10.50 10.32
C ASP A 83 -2.81 -9.68 9.15
N TRP A 84 -2.21 -8.52 9.41
CA TRP A 84 -1.59 -7.69 8.38
C TRP A 84 -0.29 -8.28 7.84
N VAL A 85 0.52 -8.92 8.68
CA VAL A 85 1.72 -9.66 8.26
C VAL A 85 1.34 -10.83 7.39
N GLU A 86 0.39 -11.66 7.83
CA GLU A 86 -0.10 -12.82 7.06
C GLU A 86 -0.68 -12.40 5.70
N GLN A 87 -1.44 -11.30 5.66
CA GLN A 87 -1.91 -10.70 4.40
C GLN A 87 -0.79 -10.14 3.53
N GLY A 88 0.23 -9.53 4.16
CA GLY A 88 1.40 -8.98 3.48
C GLY A 88 2.22 -10.07 2.81
N ASP A 89 2.41 -11.22 3.47
CA ASP A 89 3.10 -12.39 2.92
C ASP A 89 2.37 -12.91 1.69
N ALA A 90 1.04 -13.12 1.79
CA ALA A 90 0.22 -13.58 0.67
C ALA A 90 0.21 -12.59 -0.51
N TRP A 91 0.23 -11.29 -0.24
CA TRP A 91 0.35 -10.26 -1.26
C TRP A 91 1.74 -10.28 -1.91
N ALA A 92 2.81 -10.34 -1.12
CA ALA A 92 4.19 -10.35 -1.60
C ALA A 92 4.46 -11.58 -2.46
N GLU A 93 3.95 -12.75 -2.09
CA GLU A 93 4.04 -13.97 -2.89
C GLU A 93 3.29 -13.82 -4.23
N ARG A 94 2.06 -13.31 -4.20
CA ARG A 94 1.23 -13.13 -5.41
C ARG A 94 1.87 -12.15 -6.39
N VAL A 95 2.33 -11.00 -5.90
CA VAL A 95 2.97 -9.95 -6.71
C VAL A 95 4.35 -10.41 -7.16
N GLY A 96 5.11 -10.99 -6.24
CA GLY A 96 6.43 -11.58 -6.49
C GLY A 96 6.39 -12.56 -7.65
N ARG A 97 5.53 -13.57 -7.59
CA ARG A 97 5.37 -14.56 -8.67
C ARG A 97 4.82 -13.96 -9.97
N ARG A 98 3.97 -12.95 -9.91
CA ARG A 98 3.41 -12.32 -11.12
C ARG A 98 4.48 -11.56 -11.91
N TYR A 99 5.40 -10.89 -11.22
CA TYR A 99 6.37 -10.00 -11.86
C TYR A 99 7.81 -10.51 -11.81
N GLY A 100 8.10 -11.58 -11.08
CA GLY A 100 9.46 -12.07 -10.86
C GLY A 100 10.26 -11.19 -9.90
N VAL A 101 9.62 -10.67 -8.85
CA VAL A 101 10.20 -9.71 -7.90
C VAL A 101 10.26 -10.30 -6.49
N PHE A 102 11.03 -9.69 -5.59
CA PHE A 102 11.25 -10.15 -4.21
C PHE A 102 11.90 -11.55 -4.07
N GLY A 103 12.63 -11.99 -5.10
CA GLY A 103 13.26 -13.32 -5.14
C GLY A 103 12.34 -14.44 -5.65
N PHE A 104 11.13 -14.12 -6.11
CA PHE A 104 10.25 -15.08 -6.77
C PHE A 104 10.52 -15.14 -8.26
N GLU A 105 10.34 -16.31 -8.86
CA GLU A 105 10.39 -16.47 -10.32
C GLU A 105 9.09 -16.01 -10.96
N LYS A 106 9.22 -15.34 -12.11
CA LYS A 106 8.07 -14.87 -12.88
C LYS A 106 7.31 -16.08 -13.44
N ARG A 107 6.02 -16.19 -13.13
CA ARG A 107 5.16 -17.25 -13.69
C ARG A 107 5.04 -17.11 -15.20
N ALA A 108 5.49 -18.13 -15.93
CA ALA A 108 5.32 -18.20 -17.37
C ALA A 108 3.82 -18.28 -17.75
N PRO A 109 3.35 -17.55 -18.79
CA PRO A 109 1.97 -17.64 -19.24
C PRO A 109 1.65 -19.07 -19.70
N GLY A 110 0.70 -19.75 -19.05
CA GLY A 110 0.28 -21.10 -19.41
C GLY A 110 0.90 -22.26 -18.61
N ALA A 111 1.81 -21.99 -17.68
CA ALA A 111 2.31 -23.03 -16.78
C ALA A 111 1.22 -23.44 -15.78
N ALA A 112 0.69 -24.66 -15.95
CA ALA A 112 -0.12 -25.37 -14.96
C ALA A 112 0.60 -25.40 -13.60
N ALA A 113 -0.14 -25.55 -12.50
CA ALA A 113 0.35 -25.44 -11.13
C ALA A 113 1.31 -26.57 -10.67
N SER A 114 2.07 -27.16 -11.60
CA SER A 114 2.89 -28.34 -11.36
C SER A 114 4.30 -28.11 -11.90
N ALA A 115 5.27 -28.24 -11.00
CA ALA A 115 6.71 -28.36 -11.24
C ALA A 115 7.45 -27.10 -11.75
N SER A 116 8.02 -26.34 -10.81
CA SER A 116 9.40 -25.89 -10.95
C SER A 116 10.16 -26.17 -9.65
N THR A 117 10.61 -27.42 -9.54
CA THR A 117 11.82 -27.78 -8.83
C THR A 117 12.99 -27.23 -9.65
N ASP A 118 13.92 -26.55 -8.97
CA ASP A 118 15.22 -26.07 -9.46
C ASP A 118 15.27 -24.81 -10.34
N ALA A 119 15.28 -23.65 -9.67
CA ALA A 119 16.27 -22.61 -9.96
C ALA A 119 16.52 -21.75 -8.71
N SER A 120 17.63 -22.04 -8.04
CA SER A 120 18.40 -21.14 -7.16
C SER A 120 17.62 -20.27 -6.17
N ALA A 121 16.76 -20.88 -5.35
CA ALA A 121 16.47 -20.43 -4.00
C ALA A 121 16.29 -21.69 -3.16
N SER A 122 17.25 -21.99 -2.28
CA SER A 122 17.36 -23.25 -1.54
C SER A 122 16.01 -23.75 -0.99
N PRO A 123 15.55 -24.96 -1.39
CA PRO A 123 14.45 -25.63 -0.72
C PRO A 123 15.03 -26.33 0.52
N SER A 124 15.23 -25.60 1.61
CA SER A 124 15.52 -26.23 2.89
C SER A 124 14.22 -26.72 3.52
N THR A 125 13.93 -27.98 3.23
CA THR A 125 13.18 -28.96 4.02
C THR A 125 13.26 -28.67 5.53
N ASP A 126 12.20 -28.13 6.11
CA ASP A 126 11.74 -28.47 7.46
C ASP A 126 10.32 -27.90 7.68
N GLY A 127 9.46 -28.63 8.39
CA GLY A 127 8.05 -28.31 8.64
C GLY A 127 7.80 -27.12 9.57
N SER A 128 8.73 -26.16 9.64
CA SER A 128 8.66 -24.97 10.48
C SER A 128 8.77 -23.73 9.60
N ARG A 129 7.63 -23.05 9.39
CA ARG A 129 7.39 -21.72 8.79
C ARG A 129 8.39 -21.22 7.72
N PRO A 130 7.94 -20.90 6.49
CA PRO A 130 8.82 -20.47 5.40
C PRO A 130 9.71 -19.32 5.86
N ARG A 131 11.05 -19.50 5.76
CA ARG A 131 12.02 -18.44 6.05
C ARG A 131 11.70 -17.28 5.13
N ILE A 132 11.23 -16.19 5.71
CA ILE A 132 10.91 -14.97 4.97
C ILE A 132 12.24 -14.48 4.39
N THR A 133 12.44 -14.61 3.07
CA THR A 133 13.56 -13.99 2.37
C THR A 133 13.57 -12.49 2.70
N GLY A 134 14.74 -11.88 2.93
CA GLY A 134 14.83 -10.49 3.40
C GLY A 134 14.01 -9.49 2.56
N ASP A 135 13.93 -9.69 1.25
CA ASP A 135 13.10 -8.87 0.36
C ASP A 135 11.59 -9.04 0.55
N VAL A 136 11.14 -10.26 0.87
CA VAL A 136 9.74 -10.53 1.23
C VAL A 136 9.44 -9.85 2.57
N ALA A 137 10.35 -9.91 3.54
CA ALA A 137 10.17 -9.24 4.83
C ALA A 137 10.08 -7.71 4.67
N ASN A 138 10.91 -7.13 3.79
CA ASN A 138 10.83 -5.71 3.43
C ASN A 138 9.49 -5.35 2.80
N ALA A 139 8.97 -6.21 1.91
CA ALA A 139 7.68 -6.01 1.24
C ALA A 139 6.49 -6.10 2.21
N VAL A 140 6.53 -7.06 3.13
CA VAL A 140 5.52 -7.27 4.18
C VAL A 140 5.51 -6.10 5.15
N LEU A 141 6.70 -5.65 5.60
CA LEU A 141 6.82 -4.46 6.44
C LEU A 141 6.28 -3.22 5.73
N ALA A 142 6.65 -3.02 4.47
CA ALA A 142 6.18 -1.90 3.67
C ALA A 142 4.65 -1.92 3.52
N TYR A 143 4.06 -3.09 3.27
CA TYR A 143 2.62 -3.28 3.20
C TYR A 143 1.93 -2.98 4.53
N GLY A 144 2.45 -3.49 5.65
CA GLY A 144 1.91 -3.27 6.99
C GLY A 144 1.94 -1.79 7.40
N VAL A 145 3.08 -1.12 7.23
CA VAL A 145 3.24 0.32 7.50
C VAL A 145 2.33 1.14 6.59
N THR A 146 2.24 0.75 5.33
CA THR A 146 1.34 1.38 4.36
C THR A 146 -0.11 1.30 4.83
N LYS A 147 -0.54 0.12 5.29
CA LYS A 147 -1.89 -0.10 5.80
C LYS A 147 -2.15 0.67 7.10
N ALA A 148 -1.18 0.75 8.00
CA ALA A 148 -1.26 1.58 9.21
C ALA A 148 -1.43 3.07 8.90
N ALA A 149 -0.83 3.56 7.80
CA ALA A 149 -0.93 4.94 7.37
C ALA A 149 -2.25 5.28 6.64
N ALA A 150 -3.14 4.31 6.38
CA ALA A 150 -4.39 4.54 5.66
C ALA A 150 -5.27 5.70 6.19
N PRO A 151 -5.56 5.83 7.50
CA PRO A 151 -6.34 6.96 8.01
C PRO A 151 -5.64 8.31 7.79
N LEU A 152 -4.32 8.35 7.96
CA LEU A 152 -3.51 9.55 7.71
C LEU A 152 -3.55 9.96 6.24
N ARG A 153 -3.55 9.01 5.31
CA ARG A 153 -3.65 9.28 3.85
C ARG A 153 -4.96 9.94 3.49
N VAL A 154 -6.08 9.47 4.06
CA VAL A 154 -7.40 10.06 3.80
C VAL A 154 -7.42 11.50 4.30
N ALA A 155 -6.95 11.74 5.53
CA ALA A 155 -6.87 13.08 6.09
C ALA A 155 -5.98 14.02 5.25
N LEU A 156 -4.79 13.56 4.88
CA LEU A 156 -3.85 14.33 4.08
C LEU A 156 -4.40 14.62 2.67
N SER A 157 -5.02 13.61 2.03
CA SER A 157 -5.59 13.76 0.68
C SER A 157 -6.76 14.74 0.66
N LEU A 158 -7.61 14.73 1.69
CA LEU A 158 -8.70 15.70 1.83
C LEU A 158 -8.18 17.12 2.05
N TYR A 159 -7.13 17.27 2.86
CA TYR A 159 -6.53 18.58 3.15
C TYR A 159 -5.86 19.21 1.92
N LEU A 160 -5.13 18.43 1.14
CA LEU A 160 -4.36 18.91 -0.02
C LEU A 160 -5.16 18.94 -1.34
N SER A 161 -6.29 18.23 -1.43
CA SER A 161 -7.10 18.18 -2.66
C SER A 161 -7.48 19.58 -3.21
N PRO A 162 -7.90 20.58 -2.41
CA PRO A 162 -8.19 21.92 -2.91
C PRO A 162 -6.99 22.62 -3.55
N ALA A 163 -5.78 22.41 -3.03
CA ALA A 163 -4.55 23.00 -3.57
C ALA A 163 -4.16 22.34 -4.90
N VAL A 164 -4.22 21.01 -4.98
CA VAL A 164 -3.89 20.23 -6.19
C VAL A 164 -4.92 20.47 -7.31
N ALA A 165 -6.20 20.62 -6.96
CA ALA A 165 -7.24 20.96 -7.93
C ALA A 165 -6.95 22.27 -8.66
N ARG A 166 -6.53 23.29 -7.91
CA ARG A 166 -6.20 24.61 -8.46
C ARG A 166 -4.87 24.61 -9.22
N GLY A 167 -3.84 23.98 -8.65
CA GLY A 167 -2.48 24.04 -9.17
C GLY A 167 -2.16 23.09 -10.34
N VAL A 168 -2.79 21.91 -10.39
CA VAL A 168 -2.41 20.83 -11.33
C VAL A 168 -3.57 20.46 -12.24
N VAL A 169 -4.77 20.23 -11.70
CA VAL A 169 -5.88 19.67 -12.50
C VAL A 169 -6.52 20.70 -13.42
N ILE A 170 -6.79 21.92 -12.95
CA ILE A 170 -7.32 23.01 -13.80
C ILE A 170 -6.40 23.37 -14.99
N PRO A 171 -5.06 23.52 -14.83
CA PRO A 171 -4.21 23.80 -15.99
C PRO A 171 -4.12 22.61 -16.96
N ILE A 172 -4.02 21.37 -16.47
CA ILE A 172 -3.96 20.19 -17.34
C ILE A 172 -5.26 20.04 -18.15
N THR A 173 -6.42 20.16 -17.50
CA THR A 173 -7.72 20.05 -18.18
C THR A 173 -7.92 21.16 -19.21
N ARG A 174 -7.52 22.40 -18.92
CA ARG A 174 -7.54 23.50 -19.91
C ARG A 174 -6.64 23.20 -21.10
N THR A 175 -5.43 22.68 -20.88
CA THR A 175 -4.50 22.34 -21.97
C THR A 175 -5.04 21.19 -22.83
N PHE A 176 -5.56 20.12 -22.24
CA PHE A 176 -6.13 18.99 -22.97
C PHE A 176 -7.35 19.37 -23.79
N VAL A 177 -8.29 20.13 -23.21
CA VAL A 177 -9.48 20.62 -23.94
C VAL A 177 -9.05 21.52 -25.09
N ASN A 178 -8.08 22.41 -24.90
CA ASN A 178 -7.59 23.29 -25.96
C ASN A 178 -6.89 22.51 -27.09
N VAL A 179 -6.12 21.47 -26.76
CA VAL A 179 -5.49 20.59 -27.77
C VAL A 179 -6.54 19.81 -28.56
N PHE A 180 -7.57 19.30 -27.90
CA PHE A 180 -8.62 18.53 -28.56
C PHE A 180 -9.57 19.40 -29.38
N ARG A 181 -9.84 20.64 -28.94
CA ARG A 181 -10.68 21.62 -29.66
C ARG A 181 -9.95 22.28 -30.84
N ARG A 182 -8.62 22.21 -30.90
CA ARG A 182 -7.80 22.63 -32.06
C ARG A 182 -7.71 21.57 -33.16
N ARG A 183 -8.18 20.35 -32.93
CA ARG A 183 -8.21 19.26 -33.92
C ARG A 183 -9.60 19.03 -34.55
N LYS A 184 -10.55 19.94 -34.33
CA LYS A 184 -11.78 20.09 -35.12
C LYS A 184 -11.71 21.41 -35.86
#